data_AF-A0A919DBD0-F1
#
_entry.id   AF-A0A919DBD0-F1
#
_cell.length_a   1.000
_cell.length_b   1.000
_cell.length_c   1.000
_cell.angle_alpha   90.00
_cell.angle_beta   90.00
_cell.angle_gamma   90.00
#
_symmetry.space_group_name_H-M   'P 1'
#
loop_
_entity.id
_entity.type
_entity.pdbx_description
1 polymer ?
#
loop_
_entity_poly.entity_id
_entity_poly.type
_entity_poly.pdbx_seq_one_letter_code
_entity_poly.pdbx_strand_id
1 'polypeptide(L)'
;MGRTLQSAAALVAAAVLLTGCGGDSETTGTRADGDKASASASETPKAEPGKVTHEVTLQVGGEGTAQVMYHAATDGFDTQTLPWTKTETVELTDAHQAVGYLVSVIPGSVKGADGLLQPAPCVIKVDGKQVADNDDGKSAEGCSYTIK
;
A
#
# COMPACT_ATOMS: atom_id res chain seq x y z
N MET A 1 4.77 -63.03 16.65
CA MET A 1 6.00 -63.21 15.86
C MET A 1 5.65 -63.24 14.37
N GLY A 2 6.12 -62.26 13.60
CA GLY A 2 6.06 -62.22 12.14
C GLY A 2 7.31 -61.49 11.64
N ARG A 3 8.04 -62.09 10.69
CA ARG A 3 9.49 -61.91 10.46
C ARG A 3 9.79 -60.69 9.59
N THR A 4 10.92 -60.05 9.91
CA THR A 4 11.70 -59.08 9.13
C THR A 4 12.09 -59.58 7.73
N LEU A 5 12.07 -58.69 6.73
CA LEU A 5 13.03 -58.67 5.61
C LEU A 5 13.33 -57.22 5.22
N GLN A 6 14.62 -56.88 5.26
CA GLN A 6 15.24 -55.65 4.80
C GLN A 6 15.30 -55.63 3.27
N SER A 7 15.23 -54.44 2.67
CA SER A 7 15.97 -54.10 1.45
C SER A 7 16.03 -52.57 1.32
N ALA A 8 17.25 -52.09 1.16
CA ALA A 8 17.67 -50.69 1.20
C ALA A 8 17.97 -50.15 -0.22
N ALA A 9 18.26 -48.85 -0.24
CA ALA A 9 18.99 -48.06 -1.27
C ALA A 9 18.18 -47.44 -2.41
N ALA A 10 18.52 -46.28 -2.98
CA ALA A 10 19.30 -45.09 -2.60
C ALA A 10 19.27 -44.10 -3.80
N LEU A 11 19.45 -42.80 -3.53
CA LEU A 11 20.12 -41.76 -4.35
C LEU A 11 19.44 -41.09 -5.58
N VAL A 12 18.99 -39.84 -5.35
CA VAL A 12 19.36 -38.54 -5.99
C VAL A 12 19.65 -38.46 -7.50
N ALA A 13 18.94 -37.56 -8.21
CA ALA A 13 19.53 -36.70 -9.24
C ALA A 13 18.72 -35.39 -9.41
N ALA A 14 19.38 -34.27 -9.11
CA ALA A 14 18.94 -32.92 -9.47
C ALA A 14 19.34 -32.63 -10.93
N ALA A 15 18.46 -31.96 -11.69
CA ALA A 15 18.80 -31.39 -12.99
C ALA A 15 18.59 -29.87 -12.92
N VAL A 16 19.70 -29.15 -12.81
CA VAL A 16 19.79 -27.70 -13.05
C VAL A 16 20.51 -27.56 -14.38
N LEU A 17 19.92 -26.88 -15.36
CA LEU A 17 20.63 -26.30 -16.49
C LEU A 17 20.05 -24.91 -16.78
N LEU A 18 20.77 -23.89 -16.33
CA LEU A 18 20.71 -22.52 -16.83
C LEU A 18 21.39 -22.48 -18.22
N THR A 19 20.84 -21.70 -19.16
CA THR A 19 21.50 -20.64 -19.96
C THR A 19 20.68 -20.38 -21.23
N GLY A 20 20.00 -19.23 -21.26
CA GLY A 20 19.49 -18.61 -22.49
C GLY A 20 20.17 -17.26 -22.67
N CYS A 21 21.30 -17.27 -23.38
CA CYS A 21 22.04 -16.11 -23.85
C CYS A 21 21.80 -15.98 -25.35
N GLY A 22 21.44 -14.80 -25.85
CA GLY A 22 21.42 -14.54 -27.28
C GLY A 22 20.76 -13.20 -27.65
N GLY A 23 21.57 -12.28 -28.20
CA GLY A 23 21.08 -11.23 -29.09
C GLY A 23 21.58 -9.82 -28.80
N ASP A 24 22.80 -9.53 -29.25
CA ASP A 24 23.43 -8.21 -29.30
C ASP A 24 22.75 -7.31 -30.37
N SER A 25 22.58 -6.01 -30.09
CA SER A 25 22.34 -4.96 -31.09
C SER A 25 22.66 -3.59 -30.48
N GLU A 26 23.86 -3.08 -30.80
CA GLU A 26 24.22 -1.68 -30.65
C GLU A 26 23.21 -0.77 -31.36
N THR A 27 22.79 0.31 -30.70
CA THR A 27 22.44 1.56 -31.37
C THR A 27 22.88 2.73 -30.52
N THR A 28 23.79 3.48 -31.13
CA THR A 28 24.30 4.80 -30.78
C THR A 28 23.17 5.82 -30.57
N GLY A 29 23.32 6.74 -29.62
CA GLY A 29 22.37 7.83 -29.47
C GLY A 29 22.60 8.78 -28.29
N THR A 30 23.41 9.81 -28.55
CA THR A 30 23.18 11.19 -28.10
C THR A 30 23.20 11.53 -26.61
N ARG A 31 24.31 12.16 -26.22
CA ARG A 31 24.38 13.14 -25.12
C ARG A 31 23.70 14.43 -25.60
N ALA A 32 22.69 14.92 -24.89
CA ALA A 32 22.19 16.29 -25.04
C ALA A 32 21.64 16.79 -23.70
N ASP A 33 22.09 18.00 -23.36
CA ASP A 33 21.66 18.97 -22.35
C ASP A 33 20.21 18.93 -21.88
N GLY A 34 19.98 19.46 -20.66
CA GLY A 34 18.69 20.05 -20.35
C GLY A 34 18.41 20.29 -18.87
N ASP A 35 18.81 21.46 -18.40
CA ASP A 35 18.16 22.32 -17.41
C ASP A 35 16.94 21.77 -16.60
N LYS A 36 17.12 21.78 -15.27
CA LYS A 36 16.21 22.39 -14.27
C LYS A 36 14.72 22.00 -14.28
N ALA A 37 14.29 21.38 -13.18
CA ALA A 37 12.94 21.57 -12.67
C ALA A 37 12.96 21.64 -11.14
N SER A 38 12.68 22.85 -10.63
CA SER A 38 12.34 23.13 -9.25
C SER A 38 11.25 22.19 -8.75
N ALA A 39 11.39 21.76 -7.49
CA ALA A 39 10.29 21.19 -6.73
C ALA A 39 9.08 22.13 -6.83
N SER A 40 7.98 21.64 -7.41
CA SER A 40 6.71 22.36 -7.45
C SER A 40 6.21 22.47 -6.02
N ALA A 41 6.09 23.70 -5.53
CA ALA A 41 5.26 23.98 -4.37
C ALA A 41 3.83 23.61 -4.73
N SER A 42 3.19 22.76 -3.92
CA SER A 42 1.76 22.49 -4.03
C SER A 42 1.00 23.80 -3.78
N GLU A 43 0.47 24.40 -4.86
CA GLU A 43 -0.44 25.52 -4.73
C GLU A 43 -1.77 24.99 -4.17
N THR A 44 -2.15 25.47 -2.99
CA THR A 44 -3.45 25.19 -2.39
C THR A 44 -4.54 25.81 -3.28
N PRO A 45 -5.48 25.02 -3.84
CA PRO A 45 -6.56 25.57 -4.64
C PRO A 45 -7.43 26.50 -3.80
N LYS A 46 -7.77 27.67 -4.36
CA LYS A 46 -8.73 28.60 -3.76
C LYS A 46 -10.12 27.93 -3.74
N ALA A 47 -10.62 27.64 -2.54
CA ALA A 47 -11.93 27.03 -2.35
C ALA A 47 -13.04 27.88 -2.99
N GLU A 48 -13.88 27.25 -3.82
CA GLU A 48 -15.10 27.87 -4.34
C GLU A 48 -16.19 27.89 -3.25
N PRO A 49 -16.99 28.97 -3.16
CA PRO A 49 -18.03 29.08 -2.13
C PRO A 49 -19.06 27.96 -2.28
N GLY A 50 -19.24 27.18 -1.21
CA GLY A 50 -20.19 26.06 -1.13
C GLY A 50 -19.56 24.65 -1.20
N LYS A 51 -18.29 24.54 -1.58
CA LYS A 51 -17.54 23.28 -1.56
C LYS A 51 -16.66 23.22 -0.32
N VAL A 52 -17.00 22.36 0.64
CA VAL A 52 -16.12 22.03 1.77
C VAL A 52 -15.13 20.99 1.29
N THR A 53 -13.83 21.24 1.49
CA THR A 53 -12.76 20.33 1.10
C THR A 53 -11.92 19.96 2.30
N HIS A 54 -11.50 18.69 2.34
CA HIS A 54 -10.61 18.17 3.38
C HIS A 54 -9.43 17.43 2.75
N GLU A 55 -8.23 17.67 3.27
CA GLU A 55 -7.08 16.86 2.91
C GLU A 55 -7.10 15.57 3.73
N VAL A 56 -7.12 14.43 3.06
CA VAL A 56 -7.15 13.11 3.68
C VAL A 56 -5.84 12.40 3.38
N THR A 57 -5.13 11.98 4.42
CA THR A 57 -3.93 11.14 4.30
C THR A 57 -4.19 9.77 4.91
N LEU A 58 -4.04 8.73 4.10
CA LEU A 58 -4.09 7.33 4.48
C LEU A 58 -2.66 6.81 4.60
N GLN A 59 -2.35 6.14 5.71
CA GLN A 59 -1.02 5.56 5.94
C GLN A 59 -1.18 4.09 6.32
N VAL A 60 -0.31 3.25 5.76
CA VAL A 60 -0.18 1.84 6.14
C VAL A 60 1.29 1.59 6.47
N GLY A 61 1.55 1.23 7.73
CA GLY A 61 2.88 0.93 8.24
C GLY A 61 3.25 -0.54 8.05
N GLY A 62 4.41 -0.92 8.56
CA GLY A 62 4.97 -2.28 8.42
C GLY A 62 6.05 -2.37 7.34
N GLU A 63 6.52 -3.59 7.11
CA GLU A 63 7.60 -3.91 6.18
C GLU A 63 7.11 -4.89 5.09
N GLY A 64 7.82 -4.93 3.96
CA GLY A 64 7.52 -5.82 2.84
C GLY A 64 6.35 -5.32 2.00
N THR A 65 5.45 -6.22 1.62
CA THR A 65 4.27 -5.89 0.79
C THR A 65 2.99 -6.35 1.46
N ALA A 66 1.94 -5.55 1.36
CA ALA A 66 0.59 -5.95 1.76
C ALA A 66 -0.43 -5.48 0.72
N GLN A 67 -1.56 -6.17 0.68
CA GLN A 67 -2.71 -5.68 -0.08
C GLN A 67 -3.35 -4.51 0.67
N VAL A 68 -3.74 -3.44 -0.02
CA VAL A 68 -4.34 -2.25 0.60
C VAL A 68 -5.62 -1.93 -0.13
N MET A 69 -6.74 -1.99 0.59
CA MET A 69 -8.04 -1.48 0.12
C MET A 69 -8.28 -0.11 0.75
N TYR A 70 -8.77 0.86 -0.02
CA TYR A 70 -9.11 2.16 0.55
C TYR A 70 -10.30 2.81 -0.14
N HIS A 71 -10.94 3.72 0.62
CA HIS A 71 -11.95 4.66 0.16
C HIS A 71 -11.58 6.05 0.70
N ALA A 72 -11.27 6.98 -0.20
CA ALA A 72 -11.09 8.41 0.06
C ALA A 72 -11.65 9.16 -1.15
N ALA A 73 -10.95 10.16 -1.72
CA ALA A 73 -11.45 10.83 -2.93
C ALA A 73 -11.56 9.86 -4.11
N THR A 74 -10.70 8.83 -4.12
CA THR A 74 -10.80 7.66 -4.98
C THR A 74 -10.90 6.37 -4.17
N ASP A 75 -11.30 5.29 -4.84
CA ASP A 75 -11.23 3.93 -4.34
C ASP A 75 -9.98 3.22 -4.89
N GLY A 76 -9.54 2.17 -4.23
CA GLY A 76 -8.49 1.30 -4.77
C GLY A 76 -8.30 0.00 -3.98
N PHE A 77 -7.68 -0.97 -4.64
CA PHE A 77 -7.40 -2.28 -4.07
C PHE A 77 -6.21 -2.94 -4.77
N ASP A 78 -5.02 -2.80 -4.21
CA ASP A 78 -3.77 -3.22 -4.85
C ASP A 78 -2.73 -3.70 -3.85
N THR A 79 -1.75 -4.46 -4.32
CA THR A 79 -0.56 -4.79 -3.52
C THR A 79 0.38 -3.59 -3.49
N GLN A 80 0.73 -3.14 -2.30
CA GLN A 80 1.61 -2.00 -2.06
C GLN A 80 2.87 -2.42 -1.28
N THR A 81 3.98 -1.75 -1.56
CA THR A 81 5.19 -1.83 -0.73
C THR A 81 5.01 -0.95 0.51
N LEU A 82 5.39 -1.46 1.68
CA LEU A 82 5.25 -0.78 2.95
C LEU A 82 6.57 -0.15 3.42
N PRO A 83 6.52 1.03 4.10
CA PRO A 83 5.32 1.78 4.44
C PRO A 83 4.71 2.49 3.23
N TRP A 84 3.39 2.53 3.18
CA TRP A 84 2.61 3.15 2.12
C TRP A 84 1.88 4.39 2.63
N THR A 85 1.78 5.43 1.81
CA THR A 85 1.04 6.65 2.13
C THR A 85 0.35 7.19 0.88
N LYS A 86 -0.88 7.65 1.03
CA LYS A 86 -1.66 8.30 -0.02
C LYS A 86 -2.38 9.51 0.55
N THR A 87 -2.24 10.65 -0.12
CA THR A 87 -2.91 11.90 0.24
C THR A 87 -3.81 12.36 -0.91
N GLU A 88 -5.05 12.67 -0.60
CA GLU A 88 -6.05 13.14 -1.56
C GLU A 88 -6.92 14.24 -0.96
N THR A 89 -7.49 15.09 -1.81
CA THR A 89 -8.47 16.09 -1.41
C THR A 89 -9.87 15.55 -1.62
N VAL A 90 -10.63 15.39 -0.54
CA VAL A 90 -12.04 15.00 -0.58
C VAL A 90 -12.89 16.27 -0.66
N GLU A 91 -13.75 16.34 -1.69
CA GLU A 91 -14.78 17.39 -1.78
C GLU A 91 -16.12 16.87 -1.24
N LEU A 92 -16.70 17.58 -0.28
CA LEU A 92 -17.99 17.24 0.30
C LEU A 92 -19.13 17.94 -0.44
N THR A 93 -20.05 17.14 -0.98
CA THR A 93 -21.35 17.63 -1.45
C THR A 93 -22.24 18.05 -0.28
N ASP A 94 -23.33 18.76 -0.54
CA ASP A 94 -24.32 19.09 0.49
C ASP A 94 -24.87 17.84 1.20
N ALA A 95 -25.03 16.73 0.46
CA ALA A 95 -25.45 15.46 1.03
C ALA A 95 -24.38 14.90 1.98
N HIS A 96 -23.11 14.92 1.58
CA HIS A 96 -22.00 14.49 2.43
C HIS A 96 -21.88 15.35 3.71
N GLN A 97 -22.09 16.65 3.60
CA GLN A 97 -22.10 17.54 4.78
C GLN A 97 -23.27 17.20 5.74
N ALA A 98 -24.41 16.75 5.20
CA ALA A 98 -25.58 16.38 6.01
C ALA A 98 -25.44 15.00 6.69
N VAL A 99 -24.89 14.00 5.99
CA VAL A 99 -24.86 12.59 6.48
C VAL A 99 -23.48 12.10 6.90
N GLY A 100 -22.43 12.83 6.53
CA GLY A 100 -21.04 12.45 6.69
C GLY A 100 -20.47 11.73 5.46
N TYR A 101 -19.15 11.83 5.28
CA TYR A 101 -18.39 11.12 4.25
C TYR A 101 -17.44 10.13 4.90
N LEU A 102 -17.61 8.84 4.59
CA LEU A 102 -16.73 7.81 5.12
C LEU A 102 -15.39 7.86 4.40
N VAL A 103 -14.30 7.76 5.16
CA VAL A 103 -12.96 7.49 4.67
C VAL A 103 -12.51 6.20 5.34
N SER A 104 -11.88 5.30 4.60
CA SER A 104 -11.35 4.06 5.16
C SER A 104 -10.08 3.57 4.47
N VAL A 105 -9.28 2.83 5.22
CA VAL A 105 -8.16 2.03 4.71
C VAL A 105 -8.14 0.69 5.45
N ILE A 106 -8.17 -0.40 4.70
CA ILE A 106 -8.14 -1.77 5.21
C ILE A 106 -6.86 -2.42 4.70
N PRO A 107 -5.84 -2.57 5.57
CA PRO A 107 -4.60 -3.20 5.19
C PRO A 107 -4.69 -4.73 5.29
N GLY A 108 -3.97 -5.41 4.41
CA GLY A 108 -3.69 -6.83 4.49
C GLY A 108 -2.71 -7.15 5.62
N SER A 109 -2.38 -8.44 5.76
CA SER A 109 -1.50 -8.90 6.83
C SER A 109 -0.01 -8.71 6.51
N VAL A 110 0.75 -8.37 7.56
CA VAL A 110 2.22 -8.34 7.58
C VAL A 110 2.73 -9.29 8.66
N LYS A 111 4.02 -9.62 8.60
CA LYS A 111 4.67 -10.37 9.67
C LYS A 111 4.98 -9.43 10.84
N GLY A 112 4.48 -9.77 12.02
CA GLY A 112 4.76 -9.10 13.28
C GLY A 112 6.14 -9.41 13.85
N ALA A 113 6.51 -8.69 14.91
CA ALA A 113 7.75 -8.92 15.65
C ALA A 113 7.85 -10.31 16.30
N ASP A 114 6.70 -10.91 16.61
CA ASP A 114 6.57 -12.30 17.10
C ASP A 114 6.65 -13.35 15.97
N GLY A 115 6.81 -12.91 14.72
CA GLY A 115 6.84 -13.76 13.53
C GLY A 115 5.47 -14.23 13.05
N LEU A 116 4.39 -13.87 13.75
CA LEU A 116 3.01 -14.20 13.36
C LEU A 116 2.46 -13.18 12.38
N LEU A 117 1.41 -13.56 11.64
CA LEU A 117 0.71 -12.63 10.77
C LEU A 117 -0.25 -11.77 11.58
N GLN A 118 -0.23 -10.47 11.33
CA GLN A 118 -1.17 -9.51 11.90
C GLN A 118 -1.56 -8.49 10.82
N PRO A 119 -2.72 -7.84 10.92
CA PRO A 119 -3.04 -6.68 10.09
C PRO A 119 -1.90 -5.65 10.12
N ALA A 120 -1.56 -5.06 8.98
CA ALA A 120 -0.62 -3.95 8.99
C ALA A 120 -1.19 -2.77 9.79
N PRO A 121 -0.37 -2.02 10.56
CA PRO A 121 -0.83 -0.79 11.19
C PRO A 121 -1.34 0.20 10.15
N CYS A 122 -2.44 0.88 10.42
CA CYS A 122 -2.91 1.99 9.58
C CYS A 122 -3.22 3.23 10.41
N VAL A 123 -3.19 4.38 9.74
CA VAL A 123 -3.57 5.69 10.30
C VAL A 123 -4.32 6.49 9.25
N ILE A 124 -5.39 7.17 9.65
CA ILE A 124 -6.05 8.20 8.84
C ILE A 124 -5.78 9.57 9.48
N LYS A 125 -5.36 10.52 8.65
CA LYS A 125 -5.29 11.94 9.00
C LYS A 125 -6.24 12.75 8.15
N VAL A 126 -6.94 13.69 8.76
CA VAL A 126 -7.77 14.69 8.09
C VAL A 126 -7.23 16.05 8.47
N ASP A 127 -6.90 16.87 7.47
CA ASP A 127 -6.30 18.19 7.62
C ASP A 127 -5.06 18.18 8.56
N GLY A 128 -4.21 17.16 8.36
CA GLY A 128 -2.99 16.95 9.14
C GLY A 128 -3.20 16.36 10.55
N LYS A 129 -4.44 16.24 11.03
CA LYS A 129 -4.75 15.65 12.34
C LYS A 129 -5.06 14.17 12.22
N GLN A 130 -4.41 13.33 13.02
CA GLN A 130 -4.79 11.91 13.16
C GLN A 130 -6.19 11.78 13.76
N VAL A 131 -7.05 11.04 13.08
CA VAL A 131 -8.47 10.85 13.44
C VAL A 131 -8.85 9.38 13.65
N ALA A 132 -8.06 8.45 13.11
CA ALA A 132 -8.25 7.01 13.32
C ALA A 132 -6.94 6.25 13.18
N ASP A 133 -6.84 5.13 13.87
CA ASP A 133 -5.82 4.08 13.72
C ASP A 133 -6.45 2.72 14.06
N ASN A 134 -5.74 1.62 13.78
CA ASN A 134 -6.21 0.25 14.06
C ASN A 134 -5.48 -0.39 15.25
N ASP A 135 -5.14 0.42 16.27
CA ASP A 135 -4.43 -0.01 17.49
C ASP A 135 -3.09 -0.70 17.19
N ASP A 136 -2.32 -0.16 16.24
CA ASP A 136 -1.06 -0.71 15.75
C ASP A 136 -1.21 -2.14 15.19
N GLY A 137 -2.25 -2.40 14.39
CA GLY A 137 -2.48 -3.70 13.77
C GLY A 137 -3.20 -4.72 14.66
N LYS A 138 -3.68 -4.33 15.85
CA LYS A 138 -4.46 -5.21 16.73
C LYS A 138 -5.92 -5.37 16.29
N SER A 139 -6.44 -4.40 15.54
CA SER A 139 -7.77 -4.51 14.92
C SER A 139 -7.67 -4.94 13.46
N ALA A 140 -8.46 -5.96 13.11
CA ALA A 140 -8.60 -6.44 11.73
C ALA A 140 -9.60 -5.62 10.90
N GLU A 141 -10.35 -4.69 11.52
CA GLU A 141 -11.34 -3.86 10.83
C GLU A 141 -10.68 -2.75 9.97
N GLY A 142 -9.37 -2.54 10.13
CA GLY A 142 -8.64 -1.44 9.50
C GLY A 142 -8.95 -0.10 10.18
N CYS A 143 -8.78 0.98 9.41
CA CYS A 143 -9.01 2.33 9.87
C CYS A 143 -10.21 2.92 9.14
N SER A 144 -11.12 3.57 9.88
CA SER A 144 -12.24 4.29 9.29
C SER A 144 -12.54 5.57 10.06
N TYR A 145 -13.01 6.58 9.35
CA TYR A 145 -13.42 7.85 9.93
C TYR A 145 -14.52 8.50 9.08
N THR A 146 -15.49 9.14 9.70
CA THR A 146 -16.53 9.90 8.99
C THR A 146 -16.24 11.39 9.12
N ILE A 147 -15.93 12.02 7.99
CA ILE A 147 -15.78 13.49 7.88
C ILE A 147 -17.17 14.11 7.91
N LYS A 148 -17.32 15.23 8.63
CA LYS A 148 -18.53 16.03 8.71
C LYS A 148 -18.21 17.49 8.47
#